data_AF-A0A7Y5DJS3-F1
#
_entry.id   AF-A0A7Y5DJS3-F1
#
_cell.length_a   1.000
_cell.length_b   1.000
_cell.length_c   1.000
_cell.angle_alpha   90.00
_cell.angle_beta   90.00
_cell.angle_gamma   90.00
#
_symmetry.space_group_name_H-M   'P 1'
#
loop_
_entity.id
_entity.type
_entity.pdbx_description
1 polymer ?
#
loop_
_entity_poly.entity_id
_entity_poly.type
_entity_poly.pdbx_seq_one_letter_code
_entity_poly.pdbx_strand_id
1 'polypeptide(L)'
;MKNIPHHIATLLTTAWVGGLWATGYLAAPVLFFAQPDKQLAGMLAGHMFTWMSYVGMVCGAYLLLHRVTMFDRTPTQKQIVWIIASMLLITLILQCGIQPMMAALKVQALPLDVIQSALADRFKAMHGISQILYLIQSLLGAALVVKSRL
;
A
#
# COMPACT_ATOMS: atom_id res chain seq x y z
N MET A 1 6.02 -23.79 -23.12
CA MET A 1 5.49 -22.53 -22.54
C MET A 1 4.68 -22.73 -21.24
N LYS A 2 4.87 -23.83 -20.48
CA LYS A 2 4.01 -24.20 -19.33
C LYS A 2 4.20 -23.35 -18.05
N ASN A 3 5.14 -22.39 -18.01
CA ASN A 3 5.49 -21.65 -16.79
C ASN A 3 5.14 -20.14 -16.82
N ILE A 4 4.46 -19.67 -17.88
CA ILE A 4 4.10 -18.25 -18.04
C ILE A 4 3.34 -17.68 -16.82
N PRO A 5 2.32 -18.36 -16.26
CA PRO A 5 1.56 -17.83 -15.12
C PRO A 5 2.42 -17.61 -13.87
N HIS A 6 3.40 -18.49 -13.66
CA HIS A 6 4.34 -18.40 -12.55
C HIS A 6 5.26 -17.19 -12.70
N HIS A 7 5.83 -16.96 -13.89
CA HIS A 7 6.67 -15.79 -14.15
C HIS A 7 5.89 -14.48 -13.98
N ILE A 8 4.63 -14.44 -14.42
CA ILE A 8 3.75 -13.28 -14.21
C ILE A 8 3.54 -13.05 -12.71
N ALA A 9 3.26 -14.10 -11.93
CA ALA A 9 3.10 -13.98 -10.48
C ALA A 9 4.36 -13.44 -9.79
N THR A 10 5.56 -13.86 -10.23
CA THR A 10 6.82 -13.30 -9.72
C THR A 10 6.94 -11.81 -10.05
N LEU A 11 6.69 -11.41 -11.30
CA LEU A 11 6.77 -10.01 -11.72
C LEU A 11 5.78 -9.12 -10.97
N LEU A 12 4.54 -9.57 -10.79
CA LEU A 12 3.52 -8.83 -10.02
C LEU A 12 3.86 -8.72 -8.54
N THR A 13 4.44 -9.77 -7.95
CA THR A 13 4.93 -9.72 -6.57
C THR A 13 6.06 -8.70 -6.44
N THR A 14 7.01 -8.69 -7.38
CA THR A 14 8.09 -7.71 -7.41
C THR A 14 7.57 -6.29 -7.60
N ALA A 15 6.64 -6.08 -8.53
CA ALA A 15 6.05 -4.78 -8.80
C ALA A 15 5.29 -4.24 -7.57
N TRP A 16 4.49 -5.08 -6.93
CA TRP A 16 3.69 -4.67 -5.77
C TRP A 16 4.57 -4.40 -4.54
N VAL A 17 5.40 -5.35 -4.13
CA VAL A 17 6.22 -5.22 -2.92
C VAL A 17 7.31 -4.17 -3.11
N GLY A 18 7.99 -4.19 -4.26
CA GLY A 18 9.02 -3.21 -4.60
C GLY A 18 8.45 -1.80 -4.72
N GLY A 19 7.30 -1.64 -5.39
CA GLY A 19 6.62 -0.37 -5.53
C GLY A 19 6.13 0.19 -4.19
N LEU A 20 5.61 -0.67 -3.30
CA LEU A 20 5.25 -0.29 -1.93
C LEU A 20 6.48 0.30 -1.20
N TRP A 21 7.59 -0.42 -1.14
CA TRP A 21 8.76 0.07 -0.42
C TRP A 21 9.36 1.34 -1.04
N ALA A 22 9.45 1.39 -2.38
CA ALA A 22 9.93 2.56 -3.09
C ALA A 22 9.05 3.79 -2.82
N THR A 23 7.73 3.63 -2.78
CA THR A 23 6.81 4.74 -2.55
C THR A 23 6.88 5.23 -1.09
N GLY A 24 6.77 4.32 -0.13
CA GLY A 24 6.65 4.67 1.29
C GLY A 24 7.96 5.05 1.96
N TYR A 25 9.07 4.38 1.64
CA TYR A 25 10.35 4.55 2.34
C TYR A 25 11.39 5.36 1.59
N LEU A 26 11.17 5.61 0.30
CA LEU A 26 12.09 6.42 -0.52
C LEU A 26 11.39 7.68 -1.05
N ALA A 27 10.37 7.52 -1.89
CA ALA A 27 9.76 8.64 -2.59
C ALA A 27 9.08 9.64 -1.65
N ALA A 28 8.26 9.17 -0.70
CA ALA A 28 7.60 10.06 0.25
C ALA A 28 8.61 10.86 1.11
N PRO A 29 9.62 10.24 1.77
CA PRO A 29 10.65 11.00 2.48
C PRO A 29 11.41 11.99 1.60
N VAL A 30 11.79 11.60 0.37
CA VAL A 30 12.50 12.48 -0.56
C VAL A 30 11.63 13.68 -0.94
N LEU A 31 10.33 13.49 -1.20
CA LEU A 31 9.40 14.59 -1.47
C LEU A 31 9.34 15.57 -0.30
N PHE A 32 9.14 15.08 0.92
CA PHE A 32 9.06 15.93 2.11
C PHE A 32 10.40 16.60 2.45
N PHE A 33 11.53 16.00 2.09
CA PHE A 33 12.85 16.61 2.29
C PHE A 33 13.13 17.69 1.24
N ALA A 34 12.95 17.37 -0.05
CA ALA A 34 13.37 18.22 -1.16
C ALA A 34 12.36 19.34 -1.50
N GLN A 35 11.07 19.19 -1.18
CA GLN A 35 10.07 20.22 -1.44
C GLN A 35 9.99 21.25 -0.29
N PRO A 36 10.15 22.56 -0.59
CA PRO A 36 9.93 23.62 0.39
C PRO A 36 8.46 23.68 0.85
N ASP A 37 7.54 23.52 -0.11
CA ASP A 37 6.11 23.46 0.16
C ASP A 37 5.71 22.05 0.64
N LYS A 38 5.38 21.94 1.93
CA LYS A 38 4.99 20.68 2.57
C LYS A 38 3.58 20.24 2.18
N GLN A 39 2.70 21.17 1.81
CA GLN A 39 1.36 20.82 1.32
C GLN A 39 1.47 20.20 -0.06
N LEU A 40 2.29 20.77 -0.95
CA LEU A 40 2.58 20.20 -2.27
C LEU A 40 3.24 18.82 -2.15
N ALA A 41 4.23 18.67 -1.26
CA ALA A 41 4.85 17.37 -0.98
C ALA A 41 3.82 16.32 -0.54
N GLY A 42 2.92 16.69 0.37
CA GLY A 42 1.85 15.82 0.85
C GLY A 42 0.79 15.49 -0.21
N MET A 43 0.51 16.40 -1.13
CA MET A 43 -0.37 16.16 -2.28
C MET A 43 0.26 15.15 -3.25
N LEU A 44 1.51 15.36 -3.63
CA LEU A 44 2.25 14.45 -4.52
C LEU A 44 2.40 13.06 -3.89
N ALA A 45 2.78 12.98 -2.62
CA ALA A 45 2.84 11.71 -1.89
C ALA A 45 1.48 11.00 -1.91
N GLY A 46 0.39 11.73 -1.67
CA GLY A 46 -0.98 11.20 -1.78
C GLY A 46 -1.27 10.57 -3.14
N HIS A 47 -0.94 11.26 -4.24
CA HIS A 47 -1.11 10.73 -5.59
C HIS A 47 -0.27 9.46 -5.84
N MET A 48 0.96 9.41 -5.35
CA MET A 48 1.81 8.22 -5.47
C MET A 48 1.21 7.03 -4.73
N PHE A 49 0.70 7.23 -3.51
CA PHE A 49 0.01 6.18 -2.76
C PHE A 49 -1.28 5.74 -3.45
N THR A 50 -2.07 6.65 -4.04
CA THR A 50 -3.26 6.30 -4.82
C THR A 50 -2.92 5.40 -6.01
N TRP A 51 -1.91 5.77 -6.81
CA TRP A 51 -1.48 4.94 -7.94
C TRP A 51 -0.95 3.58 -7.48
N MET A 52 -0.15 3.55 -6.42
CA MET A 52 0.37 2.31 -5.87
C MET A 52 -0.73 1.42 -5.30
N SER A 53 -1.80 1.99 -4.74
CA SER A 53 -3.00 1.26 -4.33
C SER A 53 -3.67 0.56 -5.50
N TYR A 54 -3.84 1.23 -6.65
CA TYR A 54 -4.40 0.59 -7.84
C TYR A 54 -3.51 -0.54 -8.37
N VAL A 55 -2.20 -0.33 -8.43
CA VAL A 55 -1.24 -1.40 -8.78
C VAL A 55 -1.39 -2.57 -7.81
N GLY A 56 -1.47 -2.30 -6.51
CA GLY A 56 -1.67 -3.30 -5.47
C GLY A 56 -2.98 -4.08 -5.61
N MET A 57 -4.07 -3.41 -5.99
CA MET A 57 -5.36 -4.07 -6.25
C MET A 57 -5.27 -5.03 -7.43
N VAL A 58 -4.68 -4.60 -8.55
CA VAL A 58 -4.51 -5.44 -9.75
C VAL A 58 -3.59 -6.62 -9.44
N CYS A 59 -2.46 -6.37 -8.80
CA CYS A 59 -1.49 -7.39 -8.42
C CYS A 59 -2.11 -8.40 -7.43
N GLY A 60 -2.75 -7.92 -6.37
CA GLY A 60 -3.38 -8.77 -5.36
C GLY A 60 -4.51 -9.63 -5.91
N ALA A 61 -5.39 -9.06 -6.74
CA ALA A 61 -6.47 -9.81 -7.37
C ALA A 61 -5.93 -10.94 -8.27
N TYR A 62 -4.95 -10.65 -9.14
CA TYR A 62 -4.34 -11.67 -9.98
C TYR A 62 -3.63 -12.75 -9.15
N LEU A 63 -2.83 -12.35 -8.15
CA LEU A 63 -2.09 -13.30 -7.31
C LEU A 63 -3.01 -14.22 -6.51
N LEU A 64 -4.14 -13.71 -6.00
CA LEU A 64 -5.17 -14.53 -5.36
C LEU A 64 -5.79 -15.51 -6.35
N LEU A 65 -6.23 -15.04 -7.51
CA LEU A 65 -6.84 -15.90 -8.53
C LEU A 65 -5.88 -17.01 -8.96
N HIS A 66 -4.63 -16.66 -9.27
CA HIS A 66 -3.60 -17.62 -9.66
C HIS A 66 -3.40 -18.69 -8.58
N ARG A 67 -3.30 -18.31 -7.30
CA ARG A 67 -3.08 -19.25 -6.18
C ARG A 67 -4.30 -20.12 -5.87
N VAL A 68 -5.51 -19.58 -6.02
CA VAL A 68 -6.74 -20.36 -5.83
C VAL A 68 -6.91 -21.39 -6.95
N THR A 69 -6.52 -21.09 -8.19
CA THR A 69 -6.62 -22.07 -9.30
C THR A 69 -5.60 -23.21 -9.22
N MET A 70 -4.47 -22.99 -8.54
CA MET A 70 -3.37 -23.95 -8.40
C MET A 70 -3.50 -24.79 -7.11
N PHE A 71 -4.69 -25.34 -6.85
CA PHE A 71 -5.20 -25.88 -5.57
C PHE A 71 -4.41 -27.04 -4.92
N ASP A 72 -3.11 -26.87 -4.68
CA ASP A 72 -2.29 -27.77 -3.88
C ASP A 72 -2.51 -27.48 -2.40
N ARG A 73 -3.01 -28.48 -1.66
CA ARG A 73 -3.38 -28.35 -0.23
C ARG A 73 -2.18 -28.29 0.73
N THR A 74 -1.06 -27.71 0.32
CA THR A 74 0.07 -27.54 1.23
C THR A 74 -0.23 -26.41 2.24
N PRO A 75 0.20 -26.55 3.51
CA PRO A 75 0.05 -25.48 4.50
C PRO A 75 0.68 -24.16 4.05
N THR A 76 1.79 -24.23 3.31
CA THR A 76 2.51 -23.07 2.78
C THR A 76 1.69 -22.29 1.75
N GLN A 77 1.01 -22.98 0.83
CA GLN A 77 0.12 -22.33 -0.16
C GLN A 77 -1.02 -21.57 0.53
N LYS A 78 -1.66 -22.18 1.54
CA LYS A 78 -2.72 -21.51 2.32
C LYS A 78 -2.22 -20.25 3.01
N GLN A 79 -1.01 -20.30 3.58
CA GLN A 79 -0.41 -19.14 4.23
C GLN A 79 -0.13 -18.00 3.23
N ILE A 80 0.36 -18.31 2.03
CA ILE A 80 0.59 -17.33 0.95
C ILE A 80 -0.73 -16.65 0.55
N VAL A 81 -1.81 -17.42 0.38
CA VAL A 81 -3.14 -16.85 0.06
C VAL A 81 -3.60 -15.87 1.15
N TRP A 82 -3.46 -16.22 2.42
CA TRP A 82 -3.81 -15.34 3.53
C TRP A 82 -2.96 -14.07 3.59
N ILE A 83 -1.66 -14.16 3.26
CA ILE A 83 -0.79 -12.99 3.18
C ILE A 83 -1.27 -12.04 2.07
N ILE A 84 -1.50 -12.56 0.86
CA ILE A 84 -1.97 -11.75 -0.28
C ILE A 84 -3.33 -11.13 0.02
N ALA A 85 -4.26 -11.89 0.60
CA ALA A 85 -5.58 -11.41 0.98
C ALA A 85 -5.49 -10.28 2.02
N SER A 86 -4.63 -10.44 3.04
CA SER A 86 -4.41 -9.44 4.08
C SER A 86 -3.81 -8.15 3.49
N MET A 87 -2.81 -8.28 2.62
CA MET A 87 -2.22 -7.12 1.92
C MET A 87 -3.24 -6.38 1.06
N LEU A 88 -4.09 -7.12 0.34
CA LEU A 88 -5.14 -6.54 -0.48
C LEU A 88 -6.19 -5.82 0.38
N LEU A 89 -6.60 -6.43 1.49
CA LEU A 89 -7.52 -5.82 2.45
C LEU A 89 -6.95 -4.51 3.03
N ILE A 90 -5.68 -4.51 3.45
CA ILE A 90 -5.03 -3.30 3.95
C ILE A 90 -4.99 -2.22 2.86
N THR A 91 -4.67 -2.59 1.61
CA THR A 91 -4.69 -1.66 0.47
C THR A 91 -6.06 -1.01 0.29
N LEU A 92 -7.13 -1.79 0.38
CA LEU A 92 -8.50 -1.29 0.28
C LEU A 92 -8.87 -0.37 1.46
N ILE A 93 -8.48 -0.72 2.68
CA ILE A 93 -8.71 0.13 3.86
C ILE A 93 -7.97 1.47 3.73
N LEU A 94 -6.72 1.45 3.28
CA LEU A 94 -5.92 2.66 3.06
C LEU A 94 -6.52 3.53 1.95
N GLN A 95 -6.91 2.93 0.83
CA GLN A 95 -7.43 3.65 -0.35
C GLN A 95 -8.85 4.17 -0.15
N CYS A 96 -9.76 3.34 0.35
CA CYS A 96 -11.19 3.65 0.42
C CYS A 96 -11.64 4.18 1.79
N GLY A 97 -10.84 3.97 2.84
CA GLY A 97 -11.15 4.44 4.19
C GLY A 97 -10.28 5.64 4.57
N ILE A 98 -8.98 5.42 4.73
CA ILE A 98 -8.09 6.40 5.36
C ILE A 98 -7.80 7.60 4.46
N GLN A 99 -7.51 7.38 3.18
CA GLN A 99 -7.29 8.48 2.22
C GLN A 99 -8.46 9.47 2.12
N PRO A 100 -9.72 9.05 1.89
CA PRO A 100 -10.84 9.99 1.81
C PRO A 100 -11.11 10.70 3.15
N MET A 101 -10.92 10.03 4.29
CA MET A 101 -11.03 10.68 5.61
C MET A 101 -9.98 11.79 5.79
N MET A 102 -8.71 11.53 5.43
CA MET A 102 -7.67 12.55 5.50
C MET A 102 -7.92 13.71 4.52
N ALA A 103 -8.43 13.42 3.31
CA ALA A 103 -8.78 14.44 2.34
C ALA A 103 -9.94 15.33 2.85
N ALA A 104 -10.96 14.75 3.46
CA ALA A 104 -12.07 15.48 4.05
C ALA A 104 -11.61 16.43 5.18
N LEU A 105 -10.67 15.98 6.03
CA LEU A 105 -10.09 16.83 7.08
C LEU A 105 -9.31 18.02 6.49
N LYS A 106 -8.58 17.82 5.39
CA LYS A 106 -7.87 18.92 4.70
C LYS A 106 -8.84 19.96 4.14
N VAL A 107 -9.96 19.52 3.55
CA VAL A 107 -10.98 20.44 3.01
C VAL A 107 -11.65 21.24 4.12
N GLN A 108 -11.96 20.62 5.26
CA GLN A 108 -12.58 21.30 6.40
C GLN A 108 -11.66 22.31 7.10
N ALA A 109 -10.34 22.18 6.94
CA ALA A 109 -9.39 23.10 7.55
C ALA A 109 -9.18 24.40 6.76
N LEU A 110 -9.64 24.46 5.50
CA LEU A 110 -9.49 25.64 4.65
C LEU A 110 -10.11 26.90 5.31
N PRO A 111 -9.46 28.07 5.19
CA PRO A 111 -8.27 28.36 4.38
C PRO A 111 -6.93 28.06 5.08
N LEU A 112 -6.94 27.63 6.34
CA LEU A 112 -5.73 27.28 7.08
C LEU A 112 -5.22 25.90 6.71
N ASP A 113 -3.93 25.67 6.96
CA ASP A 113 -3.38 24.33 6.93
C ASP A 113 -4.01 23.43 7.98
N VAL A 114 -4.26 22.17 7.63
CA VAL A 114 -4.81 21.19 8.58
C VAL A 114 -3.97 21.08 9.85
N ILE A 115 -2.64 21.23 9.73
CA ILE A 115 -1.69 21.18 10.85
C ILE A 115 -1.77 22.43 11.75
N GLN A 116 -2.21 23.56 11.20
CA GLN A 116 -2.39 24.82 11.94
C GLN A 116 -3.83 24.98 12.47
N SER A 117 -4.75 24.11 12.06
CA SER A 117 -6.15 24.12 12.47
C SER A 117 -6.42 23.27 13.72
N ALA A 118 -7.60 23.42 14.33
CA ALA A 118 -8.08 22.55 15.41
C ALA A 118 -8.23 21.06 15.00
N LEU A 119 -8.14 20.75 13.70
CA LEU A 119 -8.21 19.39 13.16
C LEU A 119 -6.83 18.70 13.08
N ALA A 120 -5.76 19.39 13.48
CA ALA A 120 -4.39 18.88 13.40
C ALA A 120 -4.21 17.54 14.13
N ASP A 121 -4.78 17.39 15.33
CA ASP A 121 -4.64 16.17 16.13
C ASP A 121 -5.35 14.98 15.49
N ARG A 122 -6.54 15.20 14.91
CA ARG A 122 -7.27 14.17 14.16
C ARG A 122 -6.51 13.76 12.90
N PHE A 123 -5.95 14.73 12.19
CA PHE A 123 -5.13 14.46 11.01
C PHE A 123 -3.87 13.66 11.37
N LYS A 124 -3.15 14.04 12.42
CA LYS A 124 -1.96 13.32 12.91
C LYS A 124 -2.31 11.89 13.35
N ALA A 125 -3.42 11.70 14.08
CA ALA A 125 -3.87 10.38 14.49
C ALA A 125 -4.17 9.48 13.27
N MET A 126 -4.91 9.99 12.30
CA MET A 126 -5.23 9.27 11.07
C MET A 126 -3.97 8.96 10.24
N HIS A 127 -3.04 9.90 10.18
CA HIS A 127 -1.74 9.70 9.53
C HIS A 127 -0.92 8.61 10.23
N GLY A 128 -0.85 8.62 11.56
CA GLY A 128 -0.16 7.58 12.34
C GLY A 128 -0.75 6.18 12.12
N ILE A 129 -2.09 6.06 12.11
CA ILE A 129 -2.78 4.80 11.78
C ILE A 129 -2.39 4.33 10.37
N SER A 130 -2.35 5.25 9.40
CA SER A 130 -1.94 4.95 8.03
C SER A 130 -0.52 4.40 7.96
N GLN A 131 0.43 4.98 8.72
CA GLN A 131 1.82 4.53 8.76
C GLN A 131 1.95 3.13 9.36
N ILE A 132 1.21 2.82 10.43
CA ILE A 132 1.21 1.49 11.05
C ILE A 132 0.68 0.44 10.08
N LEU A 133 -0.46 0.70 9.43
CA LEU A 133 -1.02 -0.21 8.42
C LEU A 133 -0.06 -0.40 7.25
N TYR A 134 0.60 0.67 6.80
CA TYR A 134 1.60 0.60 5.74
C TYR A 134 2.82 -0.24 6.12
N LEU A 135 3.28 -0.14 7.37
CA LEU A 135 4.36 -0.96 7.91
C LEU A 135 3.97 -2.43 7.95
N ILE A 136 2.78 -2.75 8.48
CA ILE A 136 2.25 -4.13 8.50
C ILE A 136 2.18 -4.68 7.08
N GLN A 137 1.64 -3.91 6.13
CA GLN A 137 1.59 -4.30 4.73
C GLN A 137 2.98 -4.53 4.13
N SER A 138 3.97 -3.73 4.52
CA SER A 138 5.36 -3.88 4.08
C SER A 138 6.00 -5.17 4.58
N LEU A 139 5.75 -5.52 5.85
CA LEU A 139 6.24 -6.77 6.45
C LEU A 139 5.57 -7.99 5.82
N LEU A 140 4.27 -7.91 5.55
CA LEU A 140 3.55 -8.95 4.79
C LEU A 140 4.12 -9.11 3.37
N GLY A 141 4.49 -8.00 2.71
CA GLY A 141 5.18 -8.01 1.43
C GLY A 141 6.53 -8.73 1.49
N ALA A 142 7.34 -8.47 2.53
CA ALA A 142 8.59 -9.21 2.75
C ALA A 142 8.33 -10.71 2.93
N ALA A 143 7.35 -11.08 3.77
CA ALA A 143 6.98 -12.46 3.99
C ALA A 143 6.49 -13.15 2.70
N LEU A 144 5.74 -12.45 1.86
CA LEU A 144 5.29 -12.94 0.55
C LEU A 144 6.49 -13.24 -0.35
N VAL A 145 7.45 -12.33 -0.46
CA VAL A 145 8.66 -12.52 -1.30
C VAL A 145 9.44 -13.74 -0.81
N VAL A 146 9.71 -13.85 0.49
CA VAL A 146 10.47 -14.97 1.06
C VAL A 146 9.74 -16.31 0.84
N LYS A 147 8.45 -16.38 1.16
CA LYS A 147 7.67 -17.62 1.02
C LYS A 147 7.35 -17.99 -0.42
N SER A 148 7.35 -17.04 -1.34
CA SER A 148 7.09 -17.32 -2.77
C SER A 148 8.28 -17.97 -3.48
N ARG A 149 9.48 -17.94 -2.87
CA ARG A 149 10.70 -18.57 -3.39
C ARG A 149 11.06 -19.91 -2.74
N LEU A 150 10.38 -20.26 -1.65
CA LEU A 150 10.50 -21.55 -0.95
C LEU A 150 9.45 -22.53 -1.47
#